data_AF-A0A5C7RVG0-F1
#
_entry.id   AF-A0A5C7RVG0-F1
#
_cell.length_a   1.000
_cell.length_b   1.000
_cell.length_c   1.000
_cell.angle_alpha   90.00
_cell.angle_beta   90.00
_cell.angle_gamma   90.00
#
_symmetry.space_group_name_H-M   'P 1'
#
loop_
_entity.id
_entity.type
_entity.pdbx_description
1 polymer ?
#
loop_
_entity_poly.entity_id
_entity_poly.type
_entity_poly.pdbx_seq_one_letter_code
_entity_poly.pdbx_strand_id
1 'polypeptide(L)'
;MTCLFSPLTASAGIIVNPDVEGHSISITSLRNIYTLRQTLWPNHQPIVVFVLPDDHPAHVAFAKEKLGLYPYRLRQTWDRMSFSGMASAPIQVKDENEMRARVRATPGAIGYTSKDMVYDGIKTLRLE
;
A
#
# COMPACT_ATOMS: atom_id res chain seq x y z
N MET A 1 37.47 -13.41 2.69
CA MET A 1 36.70 -12.95 1.52
C MET A 1 35.27 -12.73 2.00
N THR A 2 34.99 -11.53 2.51
CA THR A 2 33.70 -11.20 3.12
C THR A 2 32.72 -10.91 2.00
N CYS A 3 31.82 -11.84 1.71
CA CYS A 3 30.70 -11.59 0.80
C CYS A 3 29.80 -10.53 1.45
N LEU A 4 29.92 -9.29 0.97
CA LEU A 4 28.90 -8.27 1.15
C LEU A 4 27.65 -8.77 0.40
N PHE A 5 26.74 -9.43 1.09
CA PHE A 5 25.38 -9.61 0.60
C PHE A 5 24.74 -8.22 0.60
N SER A 6 24.83 -7.51 -0.52
CA SER A 6 23.87 -6.45 -0.82
C SER A 6 22.50 -7.11 -0.85
N PRO A 7 21.54 -6.75 0.03
CA PRO A 7 20.18 -7.22 -0.15
C PRO A 7 19.75 -6.70 -1.51
N LEU A 8 19.29 -7.60 -2.37
CA LEU A 8 18.61 -7.24 -3.60
C LEU A 8 17.39 -6.43 -3.15
N THR A 9 17.46 -5.10 -3.21
CA THR A 9 16.34 -4.21 -2.87
C THR A 9 15.26 -4.45 -3.91
N ALA A 10 14.47 -5.50 -3.72
CA ALA A 10 13.18 -5.65 -4.36
C ALA A 10 12.29 -4.56 -3.75
N SER A 11 12.30 -3.40 -4.37
CA SER A 11 11.50 -2.28 -3.92
C SER A 11 10.04 -2.68 -4.05
N ALA A 12 9.27 -2.54 -2.96
CA ALA A 12 7.86 -2.89 -2.97
C ALA A 12 7.11 -2.12 -4.09
N GLY A 13 6.39 -2.84 -4.96
CA GLY A 13 5.59 -2.23 -6.03
C GLY A 13 4.30 -1.66 -5.47
N ILE A 14 3.97 -0.40 -5.81
CA ILE A 14 2.69 0.23 -5.44
C ILE A 14 1.68 -0.09 -6.53
N ILE A 15 0.62 -0.82 -6.19
CA ILE A 15 -0.40 -1.23 -7.14
C ILE A 15 -1.73 -0.57 -6.84
N VAL A 16 -2.47 -0.23 -7.90
CA VAL A 16 -3.80 0.36 -7.83
C VAL A 16 -4.71 -0.30 -8.86
N ASN A 17 -6.02 -0.13 -8.66
CA ASN A 17 -6.98 -0.49 -9.69
C ASN A 17 -6.71 0.32 -10.98
N PRO A 18 -6.91 -0.27 -12.19
CA PRO A 18 -6.74 0.46 -13.45
C PRO A 18 -7.55 1.75 -13.58
N ASP A 19 -8.65 1.88 -12.84
CA ASP A 19 -9.54 3.05 -12.89
C ASP A 19 -9.00 4.29 -12.15
N VAL A 20 -8.05 4.12 -11.24
CA VAL A 20 -7.37 5.24 -10.58
C VAL A 20 -6.70 6.10 -11.65
N GLU A 21 -6.58 7.41 -11.45
CA GLU A 21 -5.91 8.30 -12.41
C GLU A 21 -4.41 8.43 -12.12
N GLY A 22 -3.62 8.86 -13.12
CA GLY A 22 -2.18 9.11 -12.96
C GLY A 22 -1.28 7.87 -13.02
N HIS A 23 0.03 8.11 -13.09
CA HIS A 23 1.07 7.07 -13.16
C HIS A 23 2.10 7.19 -12.03
N SER A 24 1.97 8.22 -11.21
CA SER A 24 2.85 8.54 -10.09
C SER A 24 2.05 8.92 -8.86
N ILE A 25 2.69 8.87 -7.70
CA ILE A 25 2.16 9.34 -6.44
C ILE A 25 3.28 9.92 -5.57
N SER A 26 3.04 11.08 -4.97
CA SER A 26 3.99 11.63 -4.00
C SER A 26 4.08 10.76 -2.74
N ILE A 27 5.26 10.72 -2.11
CA ILE A 27 5.46 10.02 -0.83
C ILE A 27 4.50 10.56 0.25
N THR A 28 4.21 11.87 0.22
CA THR A 28 3.28 12.52 1.16
C THR A 28 1.86 12.00 0.99
N SER A 29 1.36 11.93 -0.25
CA SER A 29 0.04 11.37 -0.55
C SER A 29 -0.04 9.91 -0.17
N LEU A 30 0.97 9.11 -0.53
CA LEU A 30 1.02 7.70 -0.15
C LEU A 30 0.95 7.52 1.38
N ARG A 31 1.74 8.28 2.14
CA ARG A 31 1.65 8.29 3.61
C ARG A 31 0.28 8.70 4.11
N ASN A 32 -0.33 9.74 3.55
CA ASN A 32 -1.65 10.21 3.97
C ASN A 32 -2.74 9.17 3.72
N ILE A 33 -2.66 8.44 2.61
CA ILE A 33 -3.56 7.34 2.31
C ILE A 33 -3.41 6.22 3.33
N TYR A 34 -2.19 5.71 3.54
CA TYR A 34 -1.97 4.58 4.46
C TYR A 34 -2.12 4.95 5.95
N THR A 35 -2.12 6.25 6.29
CA THR A 35 -2.48 6.76 7.63
C THR A 35 -3.94 7.22 7.72
N LEU A 36 -4.74 6.98 6.67
CA LEU A 36 -6.16 7.33 6.55
C LEU A 36 -6.47 8.83 6.70
N ARG A 37 -5.48 9.71 6.53
CA ARG A 37 -5.67 11.16 6.44
C ARG A 37 -6.21 11.61 5.09
N GLN A 38 -6.07 10.77 4.07
CA GLN A 38 -6.65 10.97 2.75
C GLN A 38 -7.45 9.71 2.39
N THR A 39 -8.76 9.88 2.17
CA THR A 39 -9.70 8.80 1.87
C THR A 39 -10.34 8.91 0.49
N LEU A 40 -10.03 9.98 -0.25
CA LEU A 40 -10.50 10.23 -1.61
C LEU A 40 -9.30 10.47 -2.55
N TRP A 41 -9.41 9.97 -3.77
CA TRP A 41 -8.58 10.36 -4.89
C TRP A 41 -8.91 11.80 -5.36
N PRO A 42 -8.05 12.46 -6.16
CA PRO A 42 -8.31 13.83 -6.64
C PRO A 42 -9.64 14.00 -7.38
N ASN A 43 -10.14 12.95 -8.01
CA ASN A 43 -11.43 12.90 -8.71
C ASN A 43 -12.62 12.57 -7.78
N HIS A 44 -12.46 12.68 -6.46
CA HIS A 44 -13.46 12.35 -5.43
C HIS A 44 -13.84 10.87 -5.35
N GLN A 45 -13.14 9.97 -6.04
CA GLN A 45 -13.36 8.54 -5.88
C GLN A 45 -12.86 8.05 -4.51
N PRO A 46 -13.63 7.22 -3.77
CA PRO A 46 -13.17 6.61 -2.52
C PRO A 46 -11.93 5.74 -2.69
N ILE A 47 -11.00 5.84 -1.74
CA ILE A 47 -9.81 5.00 -1.69
C ILE A 47 -10.10 3.76 -0.85
N VAL A 48 -9.93 2.57 -1.45
CA VAL A 48 -9.99 1.29 -0.72
C VAL A 48 -8.58 0.77 -0.49
N VAL A 49 -8.12 0.80 0.76
CA VAL A 49 -6.76 0.40 1.10
C VAL A 49 -6.74 -1.08 1.49
N PHE A 50 -5.91 -1.88 0.80
CA PHE A 50 -5.61 -3.26 1.16
C PHE A 50 -4.22 -3.38 1.79
N VAL A 51 -4.09 -4.22 2.82
CA VAL A 51 -2.83 -4.44 3.55
C VAL A 51 -2.61 -5.92 3.82
N LEU A 52 -1.36 -6.33 3.93
CA LEU A 52 -0.97 -7.66 4.42
C LEU A 52 -0.87 -7.65 5.96
N PRO A 53 -0.79 -8.82 6.63
CA PRO A 53 -0.56 -8.90 8.07
C PRO A 53 0.68 -8.11 8.52
N ASP A 54 0.66 -7.61 9.75
CA ASP A 54 1.68 -6.68 10.27
C ASP A 54 3.11 -7.25 10.26
N ASP A 55 3.21 -8.58 10.42
CA ASP A 55 4.46 -9.35 10.41
C ASP A 55 4.84 -9.87 9.02
N HIS A 56 3.99 -9.68 8.00
CA HIS A 56 4.28 -10.13 6.65
C HIS A 56 5.50 -9.36 6.09
N PRO A 57 6.52 -10.03 5.53
CA PRO A 57 7.75 -9.38 5.08
C PRO A 57 7.52 -8.22 4.10
N ALA A 58 6.59 -8.39 3.15
CA ALA A 58 6.22 -7.32 2.23
C ALA A 58 5.56 -6.11 2.91
N HIS A 59 4.76 -6.30 3.98
CA HIS A 59 4.19 -5.19 4.74
C HIS A 59 5.28 -4.44 5.51
N VAL A 60 6.17 -5.19 6.17
CA VAL A 60 7.31 -4.63 6.90
C VAL A 60 8.21 -3.80 5.99
N ALA A 61 8.56 -4.35 4.81
CA ALA A 61 9.38 -3.66 3.82
C ALA A 61 8.66 -2.42 3.27
N PHE A 62 7.39 -2.56 2.86
CA PHE A 62 6.58 -1.44 2.35
C PHE A 62 6.48 -0.29 3.36
N ALA A 63 6.14 -0.59 4.62
CA ALA A 63 6.01 0.41 5.67
C ALA A 63 7.35 1.16 5.87
N LYS A 64 8.46 0.43 5.98
CA LYS A 64 9.77 1.02 6.25
C LYS A 64 10.32 1.79 5.06
N GLU A 65 10.29 1.20 3.88
CA GLU A 65 11.01 1.69 2.71
C GLU A 65 10.20 2.71 1.90
N LYS A 66 8.88 2.51 1.78
CA LYS A 66 8.00 3.41 0.99
C LYS A 66 7.36 4.47 1.85
N LEU A 67 6.95 4.12 3.06
CA LEU A 67 6.30 5.07 3.97
C LEU A 67 7.27 5.69 4.96
N GLY A 68 8.47 5.15 5.19
CA GLY A 68 9.34 5.63 6.28
C GLY A 68 8.69 5.49 7.66
N LEU A 69 7.79 4.50 7.81
CA LEU A 69 7.05 4.20 9.03
C LEU A 69 7.32 2.76 9.46
N TYR A 70 6.92 2.43 10.68
CA TYR A 70 6.95 1.05 11.17
C TYR A 70 5.53 0.48 11.19
N PRO A 71 5.33 -0.84 10.95
CA PRO A 71 4.02 -1.48 10.97
C PRO A 71 3.18 -1.14 12.21
N TYR A 72 3.80 -1.17 13.40
CA TYR A 72 3.10 -0.85 14.66
C TYR A 72 2.54 0.57 14.70
N ARG A 73 3.16 1.54 14.00
CA ARG A 73 2.66 2.92 13.91
C ARG A 73 1.44 3.02 13.01
N LEU A 74 1.41 2.24 11.93
CA LEU A 74 0.24 2.12 11.06
C LEU A 74 -0.93 1.50 11.84
N ARG A 75 -0.71 0.36 12.49
CA ARG A 75 -1.71 -0.32 13.32
C ARG A 75 -2.31 0.62 14.37
N GLN A 76 -1.46 1.30 15.15
CA GLN A 76 -1.91 2.26 16.16
C GLN A 76 -2.74 3.41 15.57
N THR A 77 -2.40 3.85 14.35
CA THR A 77 -3.16 4.89 13.63
C THR A 77 -4.53 4.36 13.22
N TRP A 78 -4.59 3.17 12.63
CA TRP A 78 -5.85 2.54 12.20
C TRP A 78 -6.78 2.23 13.36
N ASP A 79 -6.24 1.72 14.47
CA ASP A 79 -7.00 1.44 15.68
C ASP A 79 -7.65 2.74 16.17
N ARG A 80 -6.87 3.82 16.28
CA ARG A 80 -7.39 5.13 16.70
C ARG A 80 -8.51 5.64 15.79
N MET A 81 -8.32 5.58 14.46
CA MET A 81 -9.31 6.07 13.51
C MET A 81 -10.60 5.24 13.53
N SER A 82 -10.48 3.92 13.73
CA SER A 82 -11.61 3.00 13.81
C SER A 82 -12.40 3.22 15.10
N PHE A 83 -11.72 3.30 16.25
CA PHE A 83 -12.37 3.55 17.55
C PHE A 83 -13.08 4.90 17.61
N SER A 84 -12.57 5.92 16.94
CA SER A 84 -13.20 7.24 16.88
C SER A 84 -14.26 7.37 15.78
N GLY A 85 -14.46 6.35 14.94
CA GLY A 85 -15.36 6.40 13.79
C GLY A 85 -14.96 7.39 12.69
N MET A 86 -13.70 7.84 12.66
CA MET A 86 -13.24 8.87 11.71
C MET A 86 -12.94 8.29 10.32
N ALA A 87 -12.45 7.04 10.26
CA ALA A 87 -12.20 6.34 9.01
C ALA A 87 -12.28 4.83 9.24
N SER A 88 -12.65 4.09 8.20
CA SER A 88 -12.56 2.63 8.21
C SER A 88 -11.10 2.20 8.06
N ALA A 89 -10.64 1.27 8.91
CA ALA A 89 -9.32 0.66 8.78
C ALA A 89 -9.13 0.00 7.40
N PRO A 90 -7.87 -0.15 6.94
CA PRO A 90 -7.58 -0.92 5.74
C PRO A 90 -8.07 -2.36 5.85
N ILE A 91 -8.39 -2.95 4.71
CA ILE A 91 -8.84 -4.33 4.61
C ILE A 91 -7.60 -5.24 4.55
N GLN A 92 -7.45 -6.11 5.54
CA GLN A 92 -6.37 -7.08 5.55
C GLN A 92 -6.65 -8.23 4.56
N VAL A 93 -5.68 -8.56 3.73
CA VAL A 93 -5.68 -9.74 2.84
C VAL A 93 -4.67 -10.78 3.32
N LYS A 94 -4.85 -12.03 2.95
CA LYS A 94 -4.03 -13.15 3.46
C LYS A 94 -2.62 -13.19 2.86
N ASP A 95 -2.50 -12.83 1.58
CA ASP A 95 -1.28 -12.96 0.79
C ASP A 95 -1.28 -12.00 -0.42
N GLU A 96 -0.16 -11.96 -1.15
CA GLU A 96 0.00 -11.09 -2.33
C GLU A 96 -0.91 -11.50 -3.51
N ASN A 97 -1.34 -12.76 -3.60
CA ASN A 97 -2.25 -13.18 -4.66
C ASN A 97 -3.64 -12.59 -4.41
N GLU A 98 -4.11 -12.64 -3.17
CA GLU A 98 -5.35 -12.00 -2.76
C GLU A 98 -5.24 -10.48 -2.88
N MET A 99 -4.13 -9.86 -2.47
CA MET A 99 -3.88 -8.43 -2.67
C MET A 99 -4.14 -8.02 -4.12
N ARG A 100 -3.51 -8.71 -5.07
CA ARG A 100 -3.66 -8.42 -6.51
C ARG A 100 -5.09 -8.65 -7.00
N ALA A 101 -5.71 -9.75 -6.59
CA ALA A 101 -7.10 -10.04 -6.96
C ALA A 101 -8.07 -8.96 -6.46
N ARG A 102 -7.93 -8.54 -5.21
CA ARG A 102 -8.78 -7.53 -4.56
C ARG A 102 -8.57 -6.14 -5.15
N VAL A 103 -7.33 -5.72 -5.37
CA VAL A 103 -7.00 -4.44 -6.02
C VAL A 103 -7.60 -4.36 -7.43
N ARG A 104 -7.42 -5.41 -8.24
CA ARG A 104 -7.99 -5.48 -9.59
C ARG A 104 -9.53 -5.44 -9.62
N ALA A 105 -10.18 -6.05 -8.65
CA ALA A 105 -11.64 -6.15 -8.60
C ALA A 105 -12.35 -4.95 -7.95
N THR A 106 -11.59 -4.07 -7.29
CA THR A 106 -12.17 -2.99 -6.47
C THR A 106 -11.82 -1.61 -7.05
N PRO A 107 -12.80 -0.86 -7.57
CA PRO A 107 -12.60 0.52 -8.02
C PRO A 107 -11.93 1.40 -6.95
N GLY A 108 -10.97 2.23 -7.35
CA GLY A 108 -10.27 3.14 -6.44
C GLY A 108 -9.32 2.45 -5.44
N ALA A 109 -9.08 1.15 -5.58
CA ALA A 109 -8.25 0.42 -4.63
C ALA A 109 -6.76 0.71 -4.77
N ILE A 110 -6.05 0.59 -3.64
CA ILE A 110 -4.59 0.65 -3.54
C ILE A 110 -4.07 -0.49 -2.65
N GLY A 111 -2.92 -1.02 -3.04
CA GLY A 111 -2.17 -2.02 -2.30
C GLY A 111 -0.70 -1.99 -2.68
N TYR A 112 0.01 -3.06 -2.34
CA TYR A 112 1.44 -3.20 -2.66
C TYR A 112 1.84 -4.67 -2.80
N THR A 113 2.97 -4.91 -3.46
CA THR A 113 3.57 -6.24 -3.64
C THR A 113 5.05 -6.21 -3.27
N SER A 114 5.65 -7.38 -3.01
CA SER A 114 7.09 -7.46 -2.67
C SER A 114 8.00 -7.08 -3.83
N LYS A 115 7.49 -7.07 -5.06
CA LYS A 115 8.27 -6.78 -6.27
C LYS A 115 7.58 -5.73 -7.12
N ASP A 116 8.32 -4.71 -7.51
CA ASP A 116 7.92 -3.77 -8.54
C ASP A 116 7.99 -4.45 -9.92
N MET A 117 6.86 -4.99 -10.38
CA MET A 117 6.70 -5.60 -11.70
C MET A 117 5.30 -5.31 -12.25
N VAL A 118 5.11 -5.63 -13.52
CA VAL A 118 3.80 -5.51 -14.18
C VAL A 118 2.96 -6.74 -13.85
N TYR A 119 1.70 -6.50 -13.48
CA TYR A 119 0.70 -7.54 -13.25
C TYR A 119 -0.50 -7.31 -14.17
N ASP A 120 -1.06 -8.38 -14.70
CA ASP A 120 -2.19 -8.28 -15.63
C ASP A 120 -3.44 -7.70 -14.95
N GLY A 121 -4.10 -6.76 -15.64
CA GLY A 121 -5.28 -6.06 -15.15
C GLY A 121 -5.06 -5.20 -13.89
N ILE A 122 -3.82 -4.81 -13.59
CA ILE A 122 -3.46 -3.97 -12.44
C ILE A 122 -2.54 -2.86 -12.92
N LYS A 123 -2.73 -1.65 -12.39
CA LYS A 123 -1.86 -0.52 -12.68
C LYS A 123 -0.85 -0.34 -11.56
N THR A 124 0.40 -0.02 -11.91
CA THR A 124 1.47 0.27 -10.95
C THR A 124 1.74 1.77 -10.93
N LEU A 125 1.86 2.37 -9.74
CA LEU A 125 2.23 3.78 -9.55
C LEU A 125 3.70 3.89 -9.16
N ARG A 126 4.40 4.87 -9.73
CA ARG A 126 5.77 5.24 -9.34
C ARG A 126 5.75 6.29 -8.23
N LEU A 127 6.81 6.34 -7.43
CA LEU A 127 7.02 7.49 -6.56
C LEU A 127 7.54 8.67 -7.39
N GLU A 128 7.06 9.87 -7.09
CA GLU A 128 7.58 11.13 -7.63
C GLU A 128 8.97 11.48 -7.10
#